data_AF-A0A4Y7K8G4-F1
#
_entry.id   AF-A0A4Y7K8G4-F1
#
_cell.length_a   1.000
_cell.length_b   1.000
_cell.length_c   1.000
_cell.angle_alpha   90.00
_cell.angle_beta   90.00
_cell.angle_gamma   90.00
#
_symmetry.space_group_name_H-M   'P 1'
#
loop_
_entity.id
_entity.type
_entity.pdbx_description
1 polymer ?
#
loop_
_entity_poly.entity_id
_entity_poly.type
_entity_poly.pdbx_seq_one_letter_code
_entity_poly.pdbx_strand_id
1 'polypeptide(L)'
;MEATAAIYDSVAVKNSSIANTCTNNFDERNHDEKNKEELQFIEEVTINADKVQNKVLTEILSRNAQVEYLQRHGLDGYTDWQTFKRVMPLVSYEDVKTDIDLLITKGNISSILCASPVSQFLHSTGTSSGVSKLMPTT
;
A
#
# COMPACT_ATOMS: atom_id res chain seq x y z
N MET A 1 27.41 79.96 13.11
CA MET A 1 27.01 80.52 14.41
C MET A 1 25.83 79.68 14.88
N GLU A 2 26.10 78.81 15.86
CA GLU A 2 25.17 78.08 16.77
C GLU A 2 24.07 77.18 16.16
N ALA A 3 23.73 75.99 16.67
CA ALA A 3 24.10 75.30 17.91
C ALA A 3 23.99 73.76 17.75
N THR A 4 24.78 73.08 18.56
CA THR A 4 24.86 71.65 18.88
C THR A 4 23.64 71.12 19.66
N ALA A 5 23.25 69.84 19.47
CA ALA A 5 23.34 68.78 20.51
C ALA A 5 22.57 67.48 20.15
N ALA A 6 23.32 66.36 20.23
CA ALA A 6 23.01 64.95 20.47
C ALA A 6 21.55 64.44 20.58
N ILE A 7 21.29 63.28 19.95
CA ILE A 7 20.93 62.02 20.65
C ILE A 7 21.57 60.83 19.92
N TYR A 8 22.34 60.07 20.69
CA TYR A 8 22.89 58.74 20.43
C TYR A 8 21.88 57.75 21.04
N ASP A 9 21.47 56.69 20.32
CA ASP A 9 21.48 55.28 20.73
C ASP A 9 20.50 54.40 19.90
N SER A 10 20.82 53.10 19.80
CA SER A 10 20.02 51.97 19.29
C SER A 10 19.85 51.84 17.76
N VAL A 11 20.14 50.72 17.08
CA VAL A 11 20.19 49.31 17.49
C VAL A 11 21.24 48.56 16.67
N ALA A 12 21.98 47.71 17.36
CA ALA A 12 22.97 46.78 16.83
C ALA A 12 22.45 45.89 15.68
N VAL A 13 23.24 45.82 14.61
CA VAL A 13 23.21 44.71 13.64
C VAL A 13 23.64 43.44 14.39
N LYS A 14 22.67 42.66 14.86
CA LYS A 14 22.94 41.28 15.32
C LYS A 14 23.11 40.41 14.08
N ASN A 15 24.35 40.04 13.80
CA ASN A 15 24.73 38.99 12.85
C ASN A 15 23.89 37.73 13.12
N SER A 16 22.91 37.44 12.27
CA SER A 16 22.00 36.30 12.36
C SER A 16 22.61 34.99 11.81
N SER A 17 23.92 34.78 11.96
CA SER A 17 24.59 33.62 11.36
C SER A 17 24.66 32.38 12.28
N ILE A 18 23.88 32.31 13.36
CA ILE A 18 23.95 31.17 14.32
C ILE A 18 22.61 30.40 14.47
N ALA A 19 21.51 30.85 13.86
CA ALA A 19 20.20 30.19 14.03
C ALA A 19 19.83 29.14 12.95
N ASN A 20 20.55 29.06 11.83
CA ASN A 20 20.11 28.26 10.66
C ASN A 20 20.88 26.95 10.43
N THR A 21 21.77 26.53 11.34
CA THR A 21 22.62 25.33 11.15
C THR A 21 22.13 24.11 11.96
N CYS A 22 21.21 24.28 12.90
CA CYS A 22 20.77 23.19 13.79
C CYS A 22 19.51 22.46 13.31
N THR A 23 18.73 23.02 12.38
CA THR A 23 17.52 22.39 11.84
C THR A 23 17.82 21.48 10.65
N ASN A 24 18.75 21.87 9.77
CA ASN A 24 19.03 21.13 8.53
C ASN A 24 19.68 19.75 8.78
N ASN A 25 20.53 19.63 9.80
CA ASN A 25 21.25 18.39 10.09
C ASN A 25 20.38 17.29 10.75
N PHE A 26 19.20 17.63 11.27
CA PHE A 26 18.31 16.64 11.90
C PHE A 26 17.34 16.04 10.89
N ASP A 27 16.78 16.89 10.02
CA ASP A 27 15.87 16.46 8.95
C ASP A 27 16.59 15.65 7.86
N GLU A 28 17.84 16.00 7.50
CA GLU A 28 18.65 15.22 6.55
C GLU A 28 19.01 13.82 7.07
N ARG A 29 19.44 13.71 8.34
CA ARG A 29 19.79 12.41 8.94
C ARG A 29 18.60 11.46 9.04
N ASN A 30 17.41 11.99 9.32
CA ASN A 30 16.17 11.21 9.38
C ASN A 30 15.76 10.72 7.97
N HIS A 31 15.95 11.56 6.95
CA HIS A 31 15.73 11.14 5.56
C HIS A 31 16.70 10.04 5.12
N ASP A 32 17.98 10.15 5.48
CA ASP A 32 19.01 9.15 5.15
C ASP A 32 18.77 7.80 5.84
N GLU A 33 18.36 7.81 7.11
CA GLU A 33 17.99 6.59 7.84
C GLU A 33 16.78 5.91 7.21
N LYS A 34 15.72 6.67 6.90
CA LYS A 34 14.53 6.14 6.23
C LYS A 34 14.85 5.57 4.85
N ASN A 35 15.63 6.29 4.03
CA ASN A 35 16.04 5.80 2.71
C ASN A 35 16.85 4.50 2.83
N LYS A 36 17.70 4.39 3.84
CA LYS A 36 18.46 3.17 4.12
C LYS A 36 17.54 2.01 4.50
N GLU A 37 16.54 2.24 5.33
CA GLU A 37 15.53 1.22 5.68
C GLU A 37 14.74 0.76 4.45
N GLU A 38 14.31 1.68 3.59
CA GLU A 38 13.60 1.36 2.34
C GLU A 38 14.45 0.52 1.38
N LEU A 39 15.73 0.87 1.21
CA LEU A 39 16.67 0.11 0.39
C LEU A 39 16.97 -1.28 0.98
N GLN A 40 17.12 -1.37 2.30
CA GLN A 40 17.30 -2.64 3.00
C GLN A 40 16.06 -3.54 2.84
N PHE A 41 14.86 -2.97 2.91
CA PHE A 41 13.63 -3.72 2.65
C PHE A 41 13.60 -4.28 1.23
N ILE A 42 13.92 -3.47 0.21
CA ILE A 42 13.97 -3.92 -1.19
C ILE A 42 14.97 -5.08 -1.33
N GLU A 43 16.17 -4.94 -0.77
CA GLU A 43 17.19 -5.98 -0.81
C GLU A 43 16.72 -7.28 -0.13
N GLU A 44 16.12 -7.18 1.06
CA GLU A 44 15.63 -8.34 1.80
C GLU A 44 14.53 -9.08 1.03
N VAL A 45 13.53 -8.36 0.49
CA VAL A 45 12.41 -9.00 -0.20
C VAL A 45 12.80 -9.56 -1.57
N THR A 46 13.80 -8.98 -2.22
CA THR A 46 14.29 -9.45 -3.53
C THR A 46 15.24 -10.65 -3.39
N ILE A 47 16.14 -10.66 -2.40
CA ILE A 47 16.98 -11.84 -2.09
C ILE A 47 16.11 -13.03 -1.66
N ASN A 48 15.08 -12.79 -0.86
CA ASN A 48 14.23 -13.84 -0.29
C ASN A 48 12.90 -14.04 -1.03
N ALA A 49 12.86 -13.73 -2.33
CA ALA A 49 11.62 -13.67 -3.10
C ALA A 49 10.74 -14.93 -2.98
N ASP A 50 11.33 -16.14 -3.08
CA ASP A 50 10.58 -17.39 -2.94
C ASP A 50 9.91 -17.53 -1.56
N LYS A 51 10.66 -17.26 -0.48
CA LYS A 51 10.15 -17.31 0.89
C LYS A 51 9.05 -16.28 1.11
N VAL A 52 9.26 -15.05 0.62
CA VAL A 52 8.29 -13.96 0.73
C VAL A 52 7.01 -14.30 -0.04
N GLN A 53 7.10 -14.78 -1.28
CA GLN A 53 5.93 -15.16 -2.08
C GLN A 53 5.15 -16.32 -1.46
N ASN A 54 5.84 -17.35 -0.93
CA ASN A 54 5.18 -18.45 -0.22
C ASN A 54 4.44 -17.96 1.04
N LYS A 55 5.03 -17.03 1.80
CA LYS A 55 4.38 -16.42 2.96
C LYS A 55 3.16 -15.59 2.55
N VAL A 56 3.28 -14.76 1.51
CA VAL A 56 2.19 -13.95 0.97
C VAL A 56 1.01 -14.83 0.54
N LEU A 57 1.27 -15.90 -0.24
CA LEU A 57 0.23 -16.84 -0.64
C LEU A 57 -0.43 -17.51 0.57
N THR A 58 0.37 -18.00 1.51
CA THR A 58 -0.14 -18.64 2.74
C THR A 58 -1.07 -17.69 3.51
N GLU A 59 -0.69 -16.42 3.66
CA GLU A 59 -1.50 -15.42 4.34
C GLU A 59 -2.80 -15.10 3.58
N ILE A 60 -2.74 -14.95 2.25
CA ILE A 60 -3.94 -14.74 1.41
C ILE A 60 -4.91 -15.90 1.58
N LEU A 61 -4.44 -17.14 1.45
CA LEU A 61 -5.29 -18.33 1.55
C LEU A 61 -5.83 -18.52 2.97
N SER A 62 -5.03 -18.28 4.00
CA SER A 62 -5.46 -18.41 5.40
C SER A 62 -6.57 -17.40 5.73
N ARG A 63 -6.38 -16.13 5.35
CA ARG A 63 -7.36 -15.06 5.62
C ARG A 63 -8.67 -15.29 4.87
N ASN A 64 -8.60 -15.86 3.67
CA ASN A 64 -9.76 -16.06 2.80
C ASN A 64 -10.29 -17.50 2.80
N ALA A 65 -9.85 -18.37 3.71
CA ALA A 65 -10.15 -19.81 3.67
C ALA A 65 -11.66 -20.13 3.57
N GLN A 66 -12.52 -19.27 4.13
CA GLN A 66 -13.97 -19.46 4.19
C GLN A 66 -14.76 -18.69 3.12
N VAL A 67 -14.08 -18.01 2.18
CA VAL A 67 -14.79 -17.27 1.12
C VAL A 67 -15.39 -18.24 0.10
N GLU A 68 -16.55 -17.87 -0.46
CA GLU A 68 -17.30 -18.72 -1.39
C GLU A 68 -16.45 -19.17 -2.58
N TYR A 69 -15.56 -18.30 -3.09
CA TYR A 69 -14.70 -18.62 -4.22
C TYR A 69 -13.72 -19.78 -3.96
N LEU A 70 -12.98 -19.76 -2.85
CA LEU A 70 -12.03 -20.83 -2.55
C LEU A 70 -12.74 -22.13 -2.18
N GLN A 71 -13.89 -22.03 -1.50
CA GLN A 71 -14.72 -23.18 -1.15
C GLN A 71 -15.31 -23.85 -2.40
N ARG A 72 -15.82 -23.09 -3.39
CA ARG A 72 -16.38 -23.67 -4.62
C ARG A 72 -15.36 -24.47 -5.43
N HIS A 73 -14.09 -24.09 -5.36
CA HIS A 73 -13.00 -24.79 -6.04
C HIS A 73 -12.43 -25.96 -5.24
N GLY A 74 -12.89 -26.19 -3.99
CA GLY A 74 -12.45 -27.31 -3.18
C GLY A 74 -11.02 -27.13 -2.64
N LEU A 75 -10.61 -25.89 -2.36
CA LEU A 75 -9.31 -25.64 -1.73
C LEU A 75 -9.32 -26.07 -0.25
N ASP A 76 -10.49 -26.26 0.37
CA ASP A 76 -10.67 -26.90 1.69
C ASP A 76 -9.75 -26.38 2.81
N GLY A 77 -9.40 -25.10 2.76
CA GLY A 77 -8.51 -24.46 3.74
C GLY A 77 -7.03 -24.81 3.61
N TYR A 78 -6.61 -25.54 2.56
CA TYR A 78 -5.19 -25.74 2.25
C TYR A 78 -4.53 -24.41 1.87
N THR A 79 -3.33 -24.19 2.40
CA THR A 79 -2.57 -22.94 2.23
C THR A 79 -1.23 -23.14 1.52
N ASP A 80 -0.88 -24.38 1.18
CA ASP A 80 0.36 -24.70 0.48
C ASP A 80 0.26 -24.43 -1.02
N TRP A 81 1.37 -24.00 -1.62
CA TRP A 81 1.40 -23.61 -3.03
C TRP A 81 1.14 -24.77 -4.00
N GLN A 82 1.48 -26.01 -3.62
CA GLN A 82 1.35 -27.18 -4.50
C GLN A 82 -0.13 -27.54 -4.67
N THR A 83 -0.88 -27.54 -3.57
CA THR A 83 -2.32 -27.75 -3.58
C THR A 83 -3.02 -26.59 -4.27
N PHE A 84 -2.67 -25.34 -3.96
CA PHE A 84 -3.22 -24.17 -4.65
C PHE A 84 -3.08 -24.28 -6.18
N LYS A 85 -1.87 -24.59 -6.67
CA LYS A 85 -1.60 -24.74 -8.10
C LYS A 85 -2.38 -25.87 -8.76
N ARG A 86 -2.66 -26.95 -8.02
CA ARG A 86 -3.40 -28.12 -8.54
C ARG A 86 -4.91 -27.86 -8.56
N VAL A 87 -5.43 -27.15 -7.58
CA VAL A 87 -6.86 -27.00 -7.31
C VAL A 87 -7.45 -25.75 -7.98
N MET A 88 -6.75 -24.62 -7.89
CA MET A 88 -7.27 -23.35 -8.36
C MET A 88 -7.07 -23.18 -9.87
N PRO A 89 -8.13 -22.82 -10.62
CA PRO A 89 -8.01 -22.56 -12.04
C PRO A 89 -7.28 -21.23 -12.30
N LEU A 90 -6.61 -21.15 -13.44
CA LEU A 90 -6.20 -19.88 -14.02
C LEU A 90 -7.42 -19.24 -14.68
N VAL A 91 -7.75 -18.01 -14.30
CA VAL A 91 -9.00 -17.33 -14.71
C VAL A 91 -8.73 -16.01 -15.42
N SER A 92 -9.64 -15.62 -16.30
CA SER A 92 -9.74 -14.27 -16.85
C SER A 92 -10.76 -13.42 -16.06
N TYR A 93 -10.91 -12.15 -16.44
CA TYR A 93 -11.90 -11.27 -15.80
C TYR A 93 -13.33 -11.77 -16.02
N GLU A 94 -13.58 -12.33 -17.18
CA GLU A 94 -14.89 -12.79 -17.62
C GLU A 94 -15.37 -13.99 -16.77
N ASP A 95 -14.46 -14.83 -16.28
CA ASP A 95 -14.76 -15.95 -15.40
C ASP A 95 -15.23 -15.49 -14.00
N VAL A 96 -14.68 -14.39 -13.48
CA VAL A 96 -14.97 -13.87 -12.13
C VAL A 96 -15.96 -12.70 -12.13
N LYS A 97 -16.41 -12.25 -13.31
CA LYS A 97 -17.29 -11.08 -13.44
C LYS A 97 -18.56 -11.23 -12.61
N THR A 98 -19.17 -12.42 -12.61
CA THR A 98 -20.40 -12.69 -11.85
C THR A 98 -20.18 -12.52 -10.36
N ASP A 99 -19.03 -12.97 -9.82
CA ASP A 99 -18.71 -12.78 -8.40
C ASP A 99 -18.55 -11.30 -8.05
N ILE A 100 -17.95 -10.51 -8.96
CA ILE A 100 -17.79 -9.06 -8.81
C ILE A 100 -19.15 -8.35 -8.84
N ASP A 101 -20.03 -8.70 -9.78
CA ASP A 101 -21.39 -8.14 -9.86
C ASP A 101 -22.20 -8.47 -8.58
N LEU A 102 -22.00 -9.67 -8.02
CA LEU A 102 -22.62 -10.07 -6.76
C LEU A 102 -22.11 -9.25 -5.56
N LEU A 103 -20.81 -8.92 -5.51
CA LEU A 103 -20.27 -8.02 -4.48
C LEU A 103 -20.90 -6.63 -4.54
N ILE A 104 -21.15 -6.10 -5.75
CA ILE A 104 -21.79 -4.79 -5.95
C ILE A 104 -23.26 -4.81 -5.49
N THR A 105 -23.98 -5.88 -5.81
CA THR A 105 -25.41 -5.99 -5.52
C THR A 105 -25.71 -6.36 -4.07
N LYS A 106 -24.92 -7.24 -3.46
CA LYS A 106 -25.08 -7.67 -2.05
C LYS A 106 -24.43 -6.70 -1.06
N GLY A 107 -23.50 -5.87 -1.51
CA GLY A 107 -22.74 -4.97 -0.65
C GLY A 107 -21.82 -5.71 0.32
N ASN A 108 -21.45 -5.05 1.42
CA ASN A 108 -20.34 -5.46 2.29
C ASN A 108 -20.61 -6.64 3.24
N ILE A 109 -21.64 -7.43 2.96
CA ILE A 109 -22.13 -8.51 3.83
C ILE A 109 -21.61 -9.87 3.33
N SER A 110 -21.19 -9.98 2.07
CA SER A 110 -20.86 -11.26 1.45
C SER A 110 -19.35 -11.49 1.30
N SER A 111 -18.85 -12.56 1.91
CA SER A 111 -17.47 -13.05 1.73
C SER A 111 -17.32 -13.90 0.45
N ILE A 112 -17.59 -13.31 -0.71
CA ILE A 112 -17.55 -14.04 -2.00
C ILE A 112 -16.12 -14.29 -2.45
N LEU A 113 -15.35 -13.21 -2.63
CA LEU A 113 -13.94 -13.25 -3.07
C LEU A 113 -12.96 -12.95 -1.92
N CYS A 114 -13.39 -12.16 -0.94
CA CYS A 114 -12.54 -11.69 0.15
C CYS A 114 -13.27 -11.84 1.48
N ALA A 115 -12.54 -12.21 2.54
CA ALA A 115 -13.07 -12.23 3.90
C ALA A 115 -13.23 -10.81 4.45
N SER A 116 -12.30 -9.91 4.10
CA SER A 116 -12.40 -8.50 4.43
C SER A 116 -13.46 -7.80 3.57
N PRO A 117 -14.21 -6.84 4.14
CA PRO A 117 -15.17 -6.05 3.40
C PRO A 117 -14.50 -5.27 2.25
N VAL A 118 -15.14 -5.21 1.08
CA VAL A 118 -14.69 -4.40 -0.06
C VAL A 118 -14.99 -2.94 0.23
N SER A 119 -13.97 -2.09 0.21
CA SER A 119 -14.08 -0.66 0.50
C SER A 119 -14.42 0.18 -0.74
N GLN A 120 -13.93 -0.23 -1.92
CA GLN A 120 -14.20 0.43 -3.19
C GLN A 120 -13.93 -0.50 -4.39
N PHE A 121 -14.35 -0.08 -5.58
CA PHE A 121 -14.03 -0.73 -6.84
C PHE A 121 -13.18 0.19 -7.71
N LEU A 122 -12.00 -0.27 -8.13
CA LEU A 122 -11.10 0.45 -9.01
C LEU A 122 -11.45 0.16 -10.47
N HIS A 123 -11.51 1.20 -11.30
CA HIS A 123 -11.72 1.04 -12.73
C HIS A 123 -10.39 0.81 -13.44
N SER A 124 -10.23 -0.36 -14.04
CA SER A 124 -9.12 -0.62 -14.95
C SER A 124 -9.27 0.17 -16.25
N THR A 125 -8.14 0.52 -16.87
CA THR A 125 -8.10 1.03 -18.26
C THR A 125 -8.47 -0.05 -19.28
N GLY A 126 -8.33 -1.33 -18.92
CA GLY A 126 -8.82 -2.45 -19.73
C GLY A 126 -10.33 -2.60 -19.63
N THR A 127 -10.97 -2.98 -20.75
CA THR A 127 -12.43 -3.14 -20.84
C THR A 127 -12.84 -4.59 -21.06
N SER A 128 -14.05 -4.92 -20.64
CA SER A 128 -14.79 -6.13 -20.98
C SER A 128 -16.10 -5.69 -21.60
N SER A 129 -16.37 -6.09 -22.85
CA SER A 129 -17.60 -5.72 -23.57
C SER A 129 -17.86 -4.20 -23.63
N GLY A 130 -16.80 -3.40 -23.75
CA GLY A 130 -16.89 -1.93 -23.83
C GLY A 130 -16.99 -1.20 -22.49
N VAL A 131 -17.04 -1.91 -21.36
CA VAL A 131 -17.09 -1.34 -20.02
C VAL A 131 -15.78 -1.62 -19.27
N SER A 132 -15.26 -0.64 -18.53
CA SER A 132 -14.07 -0.83 -17.69
C SER A 132 -14.23 -1.98 -16.72
N LYS A 133 -13.16 -2.78 -16.56
CA LYS A 133 -13.11 -3.85 -15.57
C LYS A 133 -13.07 -3.26 -14.17
N LEU A 134 -14.00 -3.67 -13.31
CA LEU A 134 -14.07 -3.28 -11.90
C LEU A 134 -13.22 -4.24 -11.05
N MET A 135 -12.28 -3.70 -10.28
CA MET A 135 -11.39 -4.47 -9.40
C MET A 135 -11.71 -4.17 -7.93
N PRO A 136 -12.18 -5.14 -7.13
CA PRO A 136 -12.45 -4.92 -5.72
C PRO A 136 -11.14 -4.67 -4.95
N THR A 137 -11.17 -3.76 -3.99
CA THR A 137 -10.10 -3.58 -3.00
C THR A 137 -10.69 -3.53 -1.60
N THR A 138 -9.97 -4.12 -0.64
CA THR A 138 -10.34 -4.16 0.78
C THR A 138 -9.62 -3.06 1.52
#